data_AF-A0A3D4B006-F1
#
_entry.id   AF-A0A3D4B006-F1
#
_cell.length_a   1.000
_cell.length_b   1.000
_cell.length_c   1.000
_cell.angle_alpha   90.00
_cell.angle_beta   90.00
_cell.angle_gamma   90.00
#
_symmetry.space_group_name_H-M   'P 1'
#
loop_
_entity.id
_entity.type
_entity.pdbx_description
1 polymer ?
#
loop_
_entity_poly.entity_id
_entity_poly.type
_entity_poly.pdbx_seq_one_letter_code
_entity_poly.pdbx_strand_id
1 'polypeptide(L)'
;MESWIFLHIPIEEWQERWISNYKRIFDAWEDGGVRGLVVGRMRFVQEDGSSISAFAPDPRVYETFGVAPPPVTRREPEKERKLQEILDNAASRGWAIMIFDIPGGGGSLTIEQDPYGEIGFQARAQDAMNAFPQAQGFIMDGPGEQHYELAWHHGGEVLEIRPHERERFAALDYEIDRMERGIAHLRNRLRSLTPDLVRYHAPGGTFAGLNLFDINEDVLYWMRARQQVALGSMRMLRNVVDRLDGKPRLGGIPRITTWSSLTGQ
;
A
#
# COMPACT_ATOMS: atom_id res chain seq x y z
N MET A 1 -19.28 17.40 6.94
CA MET A 1 -18.22 16.37 7.13
C MET A 1 -18.89 15.05 6.82
N GLU A 2 -18.41 14.31 5.83
CA GLU A 2 -18.95 12.98 5.50
C GLU A 2 -18.11 11.92 6.22
N SER A 3 -18.77 11.08 7.01
CA SER A 3 -18.09 10.00 7.74
C SER A 3 -18.11 8.72 6.91
N TRP A 4 -17.00 7.99 6.95
CA TRP A 4 -16.84 6.71 6.27
C TRP A 4 -16.46 5.65 7.29
N ILE A 5 -16.92 4.42 7.07
CA ILE A 5 -16.52 3.28 7.90
C ILE A 5 -15.52 2.43 7.12
N PHE A 6 -14.43 2.04 7.78
CA PHE A 6 -13.48 1.08 7.26
C PHE A 6 -13.77 -0.32 7.83
N LEU A 7 -14.13 -1.25 6.94
CA LEU A 7 -14.28 -2.66 7.22
C LEU A 7 -12.98 -3.39 6.86
N HIS A 8 -12.10 -3.53 7.86
CA HIS A 8 -10.84 -4.25 7.73
C HIS A 8 -11.02 -5.77 7.95
N ILE A 9 -10.09 -6.56 7.40
CA ILE A 9 -10.08 -8.03 7.49
C ILE A 9 -9.89 -8.56 8.92
N PRO A 10 -10.41 -9.77 9.17
CA PRO A 10 -11.36 -10.48 8.28
C PRO A 10 -12.74 -9.90 8.39
N ILE A 11 -13.40 -9.67 7.25
CA ILE A 11 -14.80 -9.22 7.19
C ILE A 11 -15.70 -10.23 7.94
N GLU A 12 -15.24 -11.47 8.11
CA GLU A 12 -15.89 -12.56 8.85
C GLU A 12 -15.51 -12.65 10.34
N GLU A 13 -14.38 -12.10 10.79
CA GLU A 13 -14.02 -12.06 12.23
C GLU A 13 -14.89 -11.07 13.00
N TRP A 14 -15.56 -10.17 12.27
CA TRP A 14 -16.71 -9.45 12.78
C TRP A 14 -17.82 -10.49 13.00
N GLN A 15 -17.84 -11.06 14.22
CA GLN A 15 -18.77 -12.03 14.80
C GLN A 15 -20.00 -12.30 13.91
N GLU A 16 -20.43 -13.55 13.71
CA GLU A 16 -21.65 -13.96 12.93
C GLU A 16 -22.83 -12.96 12.96
N ARG A 17 -22.99 -12.24 14.07
CA ARG A 17 -23.83 -11.06 14.28
C ARG A 17 -23.66 -9.92 13.25
N TRP A 18 -22.47 -9.50 12.81
CA TRP A 18 -22.31 -8.36 11.89
C TRP A 18 -22.86 -8.69 10.49
N ILE A 19 -22.33 -9.75 9.85
CA ILE A 19 -22.79 -10.20 8.51
C ILE A 19 -24.28 -10.52 8.51
N SER A 20 -24.82 -11.03 9.61
CA SER A 20 -26.25 -11.38 9.71
C SER A 20 -27.14 -10.17 10.02
N ASN A 21 -26.59 -9.06 10.54
CA ASN A 21 -27.34 -7.86 10.93
C ASN A 21 -26.91 -6.58 10.19
N TYR A 22 -26.18 -6.71 9.07
CA TYR A 22 -25.58 -5.57 8.37
C TYR A 22 -26.60 -4.49 8.01
N LYS A 23 -27.84 -4.83 7.66
CA LYS A 23 -28.90 -3.86 7.35
C LYS A 23 -29.18 -2.92 8.53
N ARG A 24 -29.44 -3.48 9.72
CA ARG A 24 -29.68 -2.72 10.95
C ARG A 24 -28.47 -1.85 11.33
N ILE A 25 -27.26 -2.37 11.08
CA ILE A 25 -26.02 -1.65 11.36
C ILE A 25 -25.84 -0.48 10.40
N PHE A 26 -26.10 -0.70 9.11
CA PHE A 26 -26.03 0.35 8.10
C PHE A 26 -27.10 1.41 8.32
N ASP A 27 -28.31 1.05 8.77
CA ASP A 27 -29.34 2.00 9.18
C ASP A 27 -28.83 2.90 10.31
N ALA A 28 -28.27 2.30 11.37
CA ALA A 28 -27.71 3.05 12.49
C ALA A 28 -26.52 3.95 12.10
N TRP A 29 -25.66 3.48 11.19
CA TRP A 29 -24.55 4.26 10.65
C TRP A 29 -25.04 5.42 9.77
N GLU A 30 -26.06 5.19 8.96
CA GLU A 30 -26.69 6.20 8.11
C GLU A 30 -27.33 7.31 8.95
N ASP A 31 -28.07 6.94 9.99
CA ASP A 31 -28.64 7.87 10.99
C ASP A 31 -27.53 8.67 11.69
N GLY A 32 -26.38 8.03 11.93
CA GLY A 32 -25.17 8.66 12.48
C GLY A 32 -24.36 9.51 11.49
N GLY A 33 -24.77 9.62 10.23
CA GLY A 33 -24.12 10.45 9.22
C GLY A 33 -23.04 9.75 8.37
N VAL A 34 -22.92 8.43 8.44
CA VAL A 34 -22.03 7.66 7.56
C VAL A 34 -22.58 7.65 6.14
N ARG A 35 -21.72 7.94 5.17
CA ARG A 35 -22.07 7.98 3.73
C ARG A 35 -21.06 7.24 2.85
N GLY A 36 -20.16 6.47 3.45
CA GLY A 36 -19.16 5.74 2.69
C GLY A 36 -18.59 4.54 3.43
N LEU A 37 -18.06 3.62 2.62
CA LEU A 37 -17.50 2.35 3.02
C LEU A 37 -16.13 2.18 2.38
N VAL A 38 -15.14 1.83 3.19
CA VAL A 38 -13.88 1.28 2.73
C VAL A 38 -13.89 -0.21 3.11
N VAL A 39 -13.66 -1.11 2.16
CA VAL A 39 -13.76 -2.56 2.38
C VAL A 39 -12.52 -3.28 1.86
N GLY A 40 -11.87 -4.12 2.66
CA GLY A 40 -10.68 -4.82 2.19
C GLY A 40 -9.93 -5.56 3.29
N ARG A 41 -8.98 -6.44 2.95
CA ARG A 41 -8.29 -6.68 1.65
C ARG A 41 -8.94 -7.73 0.72
N MET A 42 -10.27 -7.84 0.68
CA MET A 42 -11.01 -8.72 -0.25
C MET A 42 -10.55 -10.18 -0.24
N ARG A 43 -10.39 -10.73 0.97
CA ARG A 43 -10.01 -12.12 1.20
C ARG A 43 -10.85 -12.72 2.32
N PHE A 44 -11.06 -14.03 2.26
CA PHE A 44 -11.74 -14.80 3.29
C PHE A 44 -10.74 -15.65 4.07
N VAL A 45 -10.75 -15.50 5.39
CA VAL A 45 -9.95 -16.35 6.28
C VAL A 45 -10.59 -17.73 6.41
N GLN A 46 -9.75 -18.76 6.35
CA GLN A 46 -10.10 -20.17 6.48
C GLN A 46 -9.87 -20.66 7.91
N GLU A 47 -10.42 -21.81 8.27
CA GLU A 47 -10.29 -22.39 9.62
C GLU A 47 -8.83 -22.66 10.04
N ASP A 48 -7.95 -22.91 9.07
CA ASP A 48 -6.51 -23.12 9.28
C ASP A 48 -5.71 -21.82 9.38
N GLY A 49 -6.39 -20.66 9.35
CA GLY A 49 -5.77 -19.33 9.36
C GLY A 49 -5.26 -18.86 7.99
N SER A 50 -5.34 -19.68 6.95
CA SER A 50 -5.02 -19.25 5.58
C SER A 50 -6.07 -18.30 5.03
N SER A 51 -5.77 -17.64 3.91
CA SER A 51 -6.70 -16.72 3.25
C SER A 51 -6.85 -17.06 1.77
N ILE A 52 -8.09 -17.03 1.27
CA ILE A 52 -8.41 -17.16 -0.15
C ILE A 52 -9.00 -15.86 -0.69
N SER A 53 -9.02 -15.68 -2.01
CA SER A 53 -9.67 -14.52 -2.65
C SER A 53 -11.17 -14.47 -2.35
N ALA A 54 -11.72 -13.27 -2.18
CA ALA A 54 -13.16 -13.05 -2.02
C ALA A 54 -13.95 -13.05 -3.34
N PHE A 55 -13.29 -13.36 -4.47
CA PHE A 55 -13.90 -13.40 -5.80
C PHE A 55 -13.08 -14.28 -6.76
N ALA A 56 -13.70 -14.60 -7.91
CA ALA A 56 -13.06 -15.29 -9.03
C ALA A 56 -12.17 -14.32 -9.81
N PRO A 57 -10.87 -14.57 -9.96
CA PRO A 57 -10.12 -13.87 -10.99
C PRO A 57 -10.66 -14.22 -12.38
N ASP A 58 -10.82 -13.24 -13.27
CA ASP A 58 -11.13 -13.47 -14.69
C ASP A 58 -9.82 -13.58 -15.51
N PRO A 59 -9.42 -14.77 -15.99
CA PRO A 59 -8.18 -14.94 -16.73
C PRO A 59 -8.04 -14.05 -17.95
N ARG A 60 -9.17 -13.71 -18.61
CA ARG A 60 -9.18 -12.88 -19.82
C ARG A 60 -8.69 -11.47 -19.53
N VAL A 61 -8.90 -10.95 -18.32
CA VAL A 61 -8.37 -9.64 -17.92
C VAL A 61 -6.84 -9.69 -17.98
N TYR A 62 -6.22 -10.67 -17.32
CA TYR A 62 -4.75 -10.81 -17.28
C TYR A 62 -4.14 -11.06 -18.66
N GLU A 63 -4.82 -11.85 -19.50
CA GLU A 63 -4.42 -12.07 -20.90
C GLU A 63 -4.32 -10.76 -21.70
N THR A 64 -5.25 -9.80 -21.49
CA THR A 64 -5.19 -8.50 -22.18
C THR A 64 -3.96 -7.67 -21.81
N PHE A 65 -3.38 -7.93 -20.63
CA PHE A 65 -2.17 -7.28 -20.13
C PHE A 65 -0.90 -8.11 -20.39
N GLY A 66 -1.01 -9.29 -21.01
CA GLY A 66 0.12 -10.17 -21.29
C GLY A 66 0.75 -10.79 -20.04
N VAL A 67 0.01 -10.88 -18.93
CA VAL A 67 0.46 -11.48 -17.66
C VAL A 67 -0.37 -12.72 -17.31
N ALA A 68 0.19 -13.61 -16.50
CA ALA A 68 -0.53 -14.80 -16.06
C ALA A 68 -1.65 -14.43 -15.05
N PRO A 69 -2.79 -15.12 -15.07
CA PRO A 69 -3.79 -14.97 -14.00
C PRO A 69 -3.30 -15.62 -12.69
N PRO A 70 -3.95 -15.30 -11.55
CA PRO A 70 -3.68 -15.98 -10.29
C PRO A 70 -4.01 -17.47 -10.40
N PRO A 71 -3.34 -18.34 -9.62
CA PRO A 71 -3.73 -19.73 -9.51
C PRO A 71 -5.18 -19.87 -9.07
N VAL A 72 -5.88 -20.87 -9.62
CA VAL A 72 -7.22 -21.22 -9.17
C VAL A 72 -7.14 -21.75 -7.74
N THR A 73 -7.89 -21.12 -6.84
CA THR A 73 -7.95 -21.50 -5.42
C THR A 73 -9.35 -21.96 -5.05
N ARG A 74 -9.49 -22.56 -3.85
CA ARG A 74 -10.79 -22.86 -3.25
C ARG A 74 -11.68 -21.62 -3.24
N ARG A 75 -12.97 -21.82 -3.44
CA ARG A 75 -14.00 -20.79 -3.49
C ARG A 75 -15.00 -20.96 -2.36
N GLU A 76 -15.64 -19.87 -1.98
CA GLU A 76 -16.66 -19.84 -0.93
C GLU A 76 -17.91 -19.10 -1.47
N PRO A 77 -18.66 -19.68 -2.43
CA PRO A 77 -19.68 -18.97 -3.19
C PRO A 77 -20.78 -18.32 -2.34
N GLU A 78 -21.10 -18.92 -1.19
CA GLU A 78 -22.07 -18.36 -0.26
C GLU A 78 -21.56 -17.07 0.39
N LYS A 79 -20.28 -17.05 0.81
CA LYS A 79 -19.62 -15.86 1.37
C LYS A 79 -19.46 -14.77 0.30
N GLU A 80 -19.09 -15.16 -0.91
CA GLU A 80 -18.98 -14.24 -2.05
C GLU A 80 -20.31 -13.55 -2.35
N ARG A 81 -21.40 -14.33 -2.46
CA ARG A 81 -22.75 -13.79 -2.65
C ARG A 81 -23.16 -12.88 -1.51
N LYS A 82 -22.82 -13.24 -0.27
CA LYS A 82 -23.17 -12.42 0.90
C LYS A 82 -22.41 -11.09 0.91
N LEU A 83 -21.15 -11.08 0.53
CA LEU A 83 -20.37 -9.86 0.35
C LEU A 83 -21.00 -8.95 -0.70
N GLN A 84 -21.39 -9.50 -1.86
CA GLN A 84 -22.11 -8.74 -2.89
C GLN A 84 -23.41 -8.12 -2.35
N GLU A 85 -24.22 -8.90 -1.60
CA GLU A 85 -25.46 -8.41 -0.97
C GLU A 85 -25.22 -7.22 -0.03
N ILE A 86 -24.13 -7.26 0.75
CA ILE A 86 -23.75 -6.17 1.68
C ILE A 86 -23.34 -4.92 0.89
N LEU A 87 -22.52 -5.08 -0.15
CA LEU A 87 -22.05 -3.96 -0.99
C LEU A 87 -23.20 -3.35 -1.79
N ASP A 88 -24.10 -4.17 -2.34
CA ASP A 88 -25.33 -3.71 -3.01
C ASP A 88 -26.21 -2.90 -2.07
N ASN A 89 -26.31 -3.30 -0.79
CA ASN A 89 -27.09 -2.53 0.18
C ASN A 89 -26.47 -1.16 0.45
N ALA A 90 -25.14 -1.07 0.65
CA ALA A 90 -24.46 0.22 0.78
C ALA A 90 -24.64 1.08 -0.48
N ALA A 91 -24.48 0.50 -1.67
CA ALA A 91 -24.66 1.20 -2.93
C ALA A 91 -26.10 1.70 -3.12
N SER A 92 -27.11 0.91 -2.72
CA SER A 92 -28.54 1.30 -2.82
C SER A 92 -28.91 2.50 -1.94
N ARG A 93 -28.13 2.75 -0.88
CA ARG A 93 -28.23 3.94 -0.02
C ARG A 93 -27.51 5.16 -0.60
N GLY A 94 -26.83 4.99 -1.72
CA GLY A 94 -25.98 6.02 -2.33
C GLY A 94 -24.63 6.19 -1.62
N TRP A 95 -24.19 5.22 -0.81
CA TRP A 95 -22.89 5.32 -0.15
C TRP A 95 -21.74 5.17 -1.15
N ALA A 96 -20.68 5.94 -0.94
CA ALA A 96 -19.44 5.75 -1.69
C ALA A 96 -18.69 4.51 -1.20
N ILE A 97 -18.23 3.66 -2.11
CA ILE A 97 -17.53 2.41 -1.77
C ILE A 97 -16.14 2.42 -2.37
N MET A 98 -15.12 2.14 -1.56
CA MET A 98 -13.72 2.01 -2.00
C MET A 98 -13.15 0.67 -1.53
N ILE A 99 -12.40 -0.01 -2.40
CA ILE A 99 -11.66 -1.22 -2.03
C ILE A 99 -10.36 -0.81 -1.31
N PHE A 100 -10.11 -1.31 -0.11
CA PHE A 100 -8.84 -1.15 0.57
C PHE A 100 -7.86 -2.22 0.12
N ASP A 101 -6.74 -1.76 -0.42
CA ASP A 101 -5.61 -2.54 -0.93
C ASP A 101 -6.03 -3.56 -1.98
N ILE A 102 -5.71 -3.27 -3.24
CA ILE A 102 -6.11 -4.11 -4.37
C ILE A 102 -5.63 -5.54 -4.13
N PRO A 103 -6.53 -6.54 -4.13
CA PRO A 103 -6.18 -7.90 -3.80
C PRO A 103 -5.10 -8.44 -4.76
N GLY A 104 -4.04 -8.99 -4.17
CA GLY A 104 -2.87 -9.51 -4.87
C GLY A 104 -3.11 -10.85 -5.60
N GLY A 105 -2.21 -11.18 -6.52
CA GLY A 105 -2.20 -12.41 -7.32
C GLY A 105 -1.67 -12.20 -8.73
N GLY A 106 -1.60 -13.30 -9.49
CA GLY A 106 -1.23 -13.29 -10.91
C GLY A 106 0.24 -13.00 -11.18
N GLY A 107 0.55 -12.89 -12.48
CA GLY A 107 1.88 -12.60 -12.98
C GLY A 107 2.20 -11.10 -12.96
N SER A 108 3.46 -10.81 -13.26
CA SER A 108 3.97 -9.46 -13.51
C SER A 108 5.09 -9.58 -14.55
N LEU A 109 5.43 -8.47 -15.21
CA LEU A 109 6.62 -8.43 -16.05
C LEU A 109 7.88 -8.52 -15.20
N THR A 110 9.04 -8.76 -15.83
CA THR A 110 10.31 -8.76 -15.09
C THR A 110 10.61 -7.37 -14.54
N ILE A 111 11.44 -7.29 -13.50
CA ILE A 111 11.73 -6.02 -12.84
C ILE A 111 12.48 -5.04 -13.75
N GLU A 112 13.21 -5.54 -14.74
CA GLU A 112 13.88 -4.74 -15.77
C GLU A 112 12.89 -4.12 -16.75
N GLN A 113 11.77 -4.79 -17.01
CA GLN A 113 10.73 -4.31 -17.93
C GLN A 113 9.74 -3.39 -17.22
N ASP A 114 9.42 -3.67 -15.96
CA ASP A 114 8.41 -2.96 -15.17
C ASP A 114 8.83 -2.85 -13.69
N PRO A 115 9.79 -1.96 -13.37
CA PRO A 115 10.39 -1.87 -12.04
C PRO A 115 9.40 -1.47 -10.92
N TYR A 116 8.25 -0.89 -11.30
CA TYR A 116 7.19 -0.51 -10.37
C TYR A 116 6.01 -1.49 -10.37
N GLY A 117 6.00 -2.51 -11.25
CA GLY A 117 4.93 -3.51 -11.35
C GLY A 117 3.60 -2.92 -11.84
N GLU A 118 3.64 -1.87 -12.66
CA GLU A 118 2.47 -1.17 -13.21
C GLU A 118 1.51 -2.13 -13.93
N ILE A 119 2.02 -3.01 -14.80
CA ILE A 119 1.19 -3.88 -15.66
C ILE A 119 0.48 -4.95 -14.84
N GLY A 120 1.22 -5.63 -13.96
CA GLY A 120 0.64 -6.64 -13.07
C GLY A 120 -0.37 -6.03 -12.10
N PHE A 121 -0.11 -4.82 -11.60
CA PHE A 121 -1.04 -4.11 -10.74
C PHE A 121 -2.29 -3.66 -11.50
N GLN A 122 -2.16 -3.16 -12.73
CA GLN A 122 -3.28 -2.76 -13.57
C GLN A 122 -4.23 -3.94 -13.84
N ALA A 123 -3.69 -5.12 -14.15
CA ALA A 123 -4.48 -6.33 -14.36
C ALA A 123 -5.31 -6.69 -13.12
N ARG A 124 -4.67 -6.72 -11.94
CA ARG A 124 -5.35 -7.01 -10.66
C ARG A 124 -6.42 -5.97 -10.32
N ALA A 125 -6.11 -4.69 -10.54
CA ALA A 125 -7.03 -3.62 -10.25
C ALA A 125 -8.25 -3.68 -11.18
N GLN A 126 -8.05 -3.94 -12.47
CA GLN A 126 -9.15 -4.11 -13.42
C GLN A 126 -10.04 -5.30 -13.06
N ASP A 127 -9.44 -6.43 -12.71
CA ASP A 127 -10.15 -7.65 -12.28
C ASP A 127 -10.98 -7.42 -11.02
N ALA A 128 -10.39 -6.76 -10.01
CA ALA A 128 -11.11 -6.40 -8.78
C ALA A 128 -12.26 -5.41 -9.04
N MET A 129 -12.04 -4.38 -9.87
CA MET A 129 -13.09 -3.42 -10.21
C MET A 129 -14.23 -4.06 -11.03
N ASN A 130 -13.91 -5.05 -11.88
CA ASN A 130 -14.93 -5.83 -12.60
C ASN A 130 -15.73 -6.73 -11.65
N ALA A 131 -15.08 -7.33 -10.67
CA ALA A 131 -15.72 -8.22 -9.70
C ALA A 131 -16.61 -7.47 -8.69
N PHE A 132 -16.31 -6.21 -8.40
CA PHE A 132 -17.04 -5.36 -7.46
C PHE A 132 -17.48 -4.05 -8.12
N PRO A 133 -18.45 -4.09 -9.04
CA PRO A 133 -18.90 -2.91 -9.78
C PRO A 133 -19.53 -1.81 -8.90
N GLN A 134 -19.88 -2.12 -7.65
CA GLN A 134 -20.35 -1.16 -6.67
C GLN A 134 -19.21 -0.24 -6.16
N ALA A 135 -17.97 -0.70 -6.23
CA ALA A 135 -16.82 0.08 -5.83
C ALA A 135 -16.54 1.21 -6.83
N GLN A 136 -16.26 2.39 -6.32
CA GLN A 136 -15.97 3.59 -7.10
C GLN A 136 -14.46 3.82 -7.24
N GLY A 137 -13.65 2.95 -6.63
CA GLY A 137 -12.20 3.02 -6.67
C GLY A 137 -11.55 2.27 -5.52
N PHE A 138 -10.29 2.60 -5.24
CA PHE A 138 -9.51 1.89 -4.23
C PHE A 138 -8.58 2.82 -3.44
N ILE A 139 -8.23 2.38 -2.24
CA ILE A 139 -7.29 3.01 -1.33
C ILE A 139 -6.08 2.10 -1.20
N MET A 140 -4.90 2.60 -1.54
CA MET A 140 -3.66 1.87 -1.31
C MET A 140 -3.13 2.16 0.10
N ASP A 141 -2.75 1.10 0.81
CA ASP A 141 -2.02 1.18 2.09
C ASP A 141 -0.54 1.42 1.80
N GLY A 142 0.03 2.49 2.36
CA GLY A 142 1.46 2.80 2.18
C GLY A 142 1.93 2.99 0.73
N PRO A 143 1.22 3.75 -0.14
CA PRO A 143 1.67 3.92 -1.51
C PRO A 143 3.01 4.68 -1.53
N GLY A 144 4.03 4.05 -2.09
CA GLY A 144 5.40 4.58 -2.08
C GLY A 144 6.08 4.56 -0.70
N GLU A 145 5.49 3.89 0.31
CA GLU A 145 6.10 3.76 1.64
C GLU A 145 7.46 3.08 1.55
N GLN A 146 8.39 3.61 2.34
CA GLN A 146 9.73 3.06 2.52
C GLN A 146 9.94 2.80 4.02
N HIS A 147 10.91 1.98 4.40
CA HIS A 147 11.16 1.69 5.82
C HIS A 147 11.60 2.91 6.62
N TYR A 148 10.95 3.19 7.74
CA TYR A 148 11.34 4.29 8.64
C TYR A 148 11.73 3.80 10.02
N GLU A 149 11.67 2.50 10.28
CA GLU A 149 11.95 1.96 11.61
C GLU A 149 13.46 1.84 11.85
N LEU A 150 13.88 2.09 13.09
CA LEU A 150 15.27 1.94 13.52
C LEU A 150 15.60 0.51 13.97
N ALA A 151 14.57 -0.27 14.29
CA ALA A 151 14.63 -1.68 14.62
C ALA A 151 13.36 -2.35 14.09
N TRP A 152 13.50 -3.56 13.55
CA TRP A 152 12.44 -4.28 12.86
C TRP A 152 11.12 -4.42 13.65
N HIS A 153 10.01 -3.95 13.06
CA HIS A 153 8.64 -4.20 13.53
C HIS A 153 7.62 -4.34 12.36
N HIS A 154 7.77 -3.58 11.27
CA HIS A 154 6.91 -3.56 10.08
C HIS A 154 7.69 -3.69 8.76
N GLY A 155 8.51 -4.73 8.64
CA GLY A 155 8.96 -5.17 7.32
C GLY A 155 10.30 -4.60 6.84
N GLY A 156 10.96 -3.69 7.57
CA GLY A 156 12.32 -3.27 7.25
C GLY A 156 12.83 -2.12 8.11
N GLU A 157 14.13 -1.86 8.01
CA GLU A 157 14.80 -0.78 8.73
C GLU A 157 15.21 0.37 7.79
N VAL A 158 15.26 1.60 8.30
CA VAL A 158 15.61 2.81 7.53
C VAL A 158 17.05 2.79 7.00
N LEU A 159 17.94 2.05 7.66
CA LEU A 159 19.34 1.90 7.31
C LEU A 159 19.59 0.53 6.67
N GLU A 160 18.71 0.07 5.78
CA GLU A 160 18.81 -1.23 5.10
C GLU A 160 18.34 -1.12 3.64
N ILE A 161 18.85 -2.01 2.78
CA ILE A 161 18.27 -2.30 1.45
C ILE A 161 17.93 -3.78 1.43
N ARG A 162 16.64 -4.14 1.38
CA ARG A 162 16.20 -5.54 1.32
C ARG A 162 16.47 -6.14 -0.07
N PRO A 163 16.53 -7.48 -0.22
CA PRO A 163 16.82 -8.12 -1.51
C PRO A 163 15.94 -7.63 -2.68
N HIS A 164 14.62 -7.60 -2.51
CA HIS A 164 13.71 -7.14 -3.57
C HIS A 164 13.78 -5.62 -3.82
N GLU A 165 14.22 -4.83 -2.83
CA GLU A 165 14.49 -3.40 -3.04
C GLU A 165 15.77 -3.21 -3.82
N ARG A 166 16.82 -4.00 -3.54
CA ARG A 166 18.07 -3.99 -4.29
C ARG A 166 17.81 -4.25 -5.77
N GLU A 167 17.01 -5.26 -6.09
CA GLU A 167 16.63 -5.57 -7.46
C GLU A 167 15.93 -4.37 -8.13
N ARG A 168 14.99 -3.72 -7.43
CA ARG A 168 14.30 -2.53 -7.96
C ARG A 168 15.25 -1.35 -8.16
N PHE A 169 16.08 -1.04 -7.18
CA PHE A 169 17.05 0.06 -7.28
C PHE A 169 18.03 -0.18 -8.42
N ALA A 170 18.50 -1.42 -8.60
CA ALA A 170 19.38 -1.78 -9.70
C ALA A 170 18.67 -1.64 -11.07
N ALA A 171 17.42 -2.09 -11.19
CA ALA A 171 16.62 -1.94 -12.41
C ALA A 171 16.28 -0.47 -12.75
N LEU A 172 16.39 0.43 -11.78
CA LEU A 172 16.22 1.88 -11.94
C LEU A 172 17.57 2.62 -12.07
N ASP A 173 18.65 1.89 -12.37
CA ASP A 173 20.00 2.41 -12.58
C ASP A 173 20.62 3.14 -11.37
N TYR A 174 20.19 2.82 -10.14
CA TYR A 174 20.86 3.34 -8.95
C TYR A 174 22.14 2.57 -8.63
N GLU A 175 23.17 3.31 -8.20
CA GLU A 175 24.44 2.78 -7.74
C GLU A 175 24.30 2.20 -6.32
N ILE A 176 24.04 0.89 -6.25
CA ILE A 176 23.80 0.20 -4.97
C ILE A 176 24.98 0.37 -4.00
N ASP A 177 26.21 0.20 -4.46
CA ASP A 177 27.40 0.36 -3.63
C ASP A 177 27.50 1.76 -3.01
N ARG A 178 27.05 2.79 -3.76
CA ARG A 178 27.01 4.17 -3.26
C ARG A 178 25.97 4.34 -2.16
N MET A 179 24.79 3.74 -2.34
CA MET A 179 23.74 3.74 -1.33
C MET A 179 24.20 3.03 -0.05
N GLU A 180 24.86 1.88 -0.19
CA GLU A 180 25.41 1.12 0.95
C GLU A 180 26.48 1.91 1.72
N ARG A 181 27.36 2.63 1.02
CA ARG A 181 28.32 3.55 1.68
C ARG A 181 27.60 4.65 2.45
N GLY A 182 26.56 5.25 1.86
CA GLY A 182 25.73 6.25 2.54
C GLY A 182 25.06 5.70 3.80
N ILE A 183 24.45 4.52 3.70
CA ILE A 183 23.84 3.82 4.83
C ILE A 183 24.87 3.54 5.93
N ALA A 184 26.03 2.99 5.56
CA ALA A 184 27.09 2.66 6.52
C ALA A 184 27.63 3.91 7.22
N HIS A 185 27.84 5.00 6.47
CA HIS A 185 28.27 6.30 7.00
C HIS A 185 27.28 6.84 8.03
N LEU A 186 26.00 6.95 7.65
CA LEU A 186 24.95 7.47 8.54
C LEU A 186 24.79 6.58 9.78
N ARG A 187 24.83 5.25 9.63
CA ARG A 187 24.77 4.32 10.75
C ARG A 187 25.92 4.54 11.74
N ASN A 188 27.14 4.70 11.25
CA ASN A 188 28.32 4.96 12.09
C ASN A 188 28.20 6.32 12.78
N ARG A 189 27.70 7.34 12.08
CA ARG A 189 27.49 8.67 12.66
C ARG A 189 26.46 8.64 13.79
N LEU A 190 25.32 8.00 13.58
CA LEU A 190 24.28 7.89 14.61
C LEU A 190 24.77 7.16 15.87
N ARG A 191 25.64 6.15 15.71
CA ARG A 191 26.26 5.41 16.84
C ARG A 191 27.35 6.19 17.57
N SER A 192 27.84 7.30 17.01
CA SER A 192 28.91 8.13 17.59
C SER A 192 28.40 9.46 18.15
N LEU A 193 27.09 9.70 18.16
CA LEU A 193 26.51 10.89 18.76
C LEU A 193 26.74 10.91 20.28
N THR A 194 27.16 12.06 20.80
CA THR A 194 27.30 12.32 22.24
C THR A 194 26.39 13.48 22.66
N PRO A 195 26.00 13.58 23.94
CA PRO A 195 25.22 14.71 24.43
C PRO A 195 25.89 16.07 24.16
N ASP A 196 27.22 16.15 24.25
CA ASP A 196 27.96 17.39 23.99
C ASP A 196 27.89 17.81 22.54
N LEU A 197 28.02 16.85 21.62
CA LEU A 197 27.92 17.11 20.18
C LEU A 197 26.52 17.59 19.79
N VAL A 198 25.48 16.95 20.34
CA VAL A 198 24.09 17.35 20.12
C VAL A 198 23.84 18.75 20.67
N ARG A 199 24.29 19.04 21.90
CA ARG A 199 24.15 20.37 22.52
C ARG A 199 24.86 21.46 21.74
N TYR A 200 26.05 21.16 21.22
CA TYR A 200 26.83 22.11 20.42
C TYR A 200 26.09 22.54 19.14
N HIS A 201 25.45 21.59 18.46
CA HIS A 201 24.74 21.86 17.20
C HIS A 201 23.27 22.32 17.39
N ALA A 202 22.66 22.07 18.55
CA ALA A 202 21.24 22.33 18.80
C ALA A 202 20.74 23.76 18.43
N PRO A 203 21.49 24.85 18.69
CA PRO A 203 21.02 26.20 18.37
C PRO A 203 20.95 26.51 16.87
N GLY A 204 21.63 25.73 16.02
CA GLY A 204 21.81 26.05 14.59
C GLY A 204 20.73 25.48 13.66
N GLY A 205 19.68 24.87 14.19
CA GLY A 205 18.54 24.37 13.42
C GLY A 205 18.94 23.40 12.29
N THR A 206 18.24 23.47 11.15
CA THR A 206 18.42 22.54 10.01
C THR A 206 19.86 22.50 9.49
N PHE A 207 20.53 23.64 9.35
CA PHE A 207 21.88 23.70 8.80
C PHE A 207 22.92 23.08 9.74
N ALA A 208 22.77 23.27 11.05
CA ALA A 208 23.61 22.55 12.01
C ALA A 208 23.26 21.05 12.08
N GLY A 209 22.01 20.68 11.78
CA GLY A 209 21.60 19.28 11.64
C GLY A 209 22.38 18.52 10.57
N LEU A 210 22.66 19.14 9.43
CA LEU A 210 23.48 18.51 8.37
C LEU A 210 24.90 18.17 8.86
N ASN A 211 25.49 19.05 9.67
CA ASN A 211 26.79 18.81 10.30
C ASN A 211 26.71 17.80 11.47
N LEU A 212 25.66 17.89 12.30
CA LEU A 212 25.44 16.97 13.41
C LEU A 212 25.30 15.54 12.92
N PHE A 213 24.57 15.30 11.82
CA PHE A 213 24.40 13.98 11.22
C PHE A 213 25.43 13.65 10.14
N ASP A 214 26.42 14.52 9.92
CA ASP A 214 27.50 14.34 8.95
C ASP A 214 26.96 13.89 7.57
N ILE A 215 25.97 14.63 7.06
CA ILE A 215 25.26 14.29 5.82
C ILE A 215 26.18 14.56 4.62
N ASN A 216 26.84 13.51 4.15
CA ASN A 216 27.70 13.54 2.96
C ASN A 216 26.93 13.22 1.67
N GLU A 217 27.62 13.23 0.53
CA GLU A 217 27.01 12.98 -0.79
C GLU A 217 26.39 11.59 -0.93
N ASP A 218 26.98 10.56 -0.32
CA ASP A 218 26.46 9.18 -0.40
C ASP A 218 25.20 9.02 0.47
N VAL A 219 25.13 9.69 1.62
CA VAL A 219 23.90 9.77 2.43
C VAL A 219 22.79 10.49 1.66
N LEU A 220 23.11 11.63 1.02
CA LEU A 220 22.15 12.35 0.19
C LEU A 220 21.69 11.51 -1.00
N TYR A 221 22.61 10.76 -1.63
CA TYR A 221 22.28 9.85 -2.73
C TYR A 221 21.28 8.77 -2.29
N TRP A 222 21.52 8.11 -1.15
CA TRP A 222 20.60 7.15 -0.55
C TRP A 222 19.21 7.76 -0.30
N MET A 223 19.14 8.89 0.41
CA MET A 223 17.87 9.54 0.73
C MET A 223 17.12 9.99 -0.52
N ARG A 224 17.83 10.50 -1.53
CA ARG A 224 17.24 10.90 -2.81
C ARG A 224 16.69 9.71 -3.59
N ALA A 225 17.43 8.59 -3.64
CA ALA A 225 16.97 7.38 -4.33
C ALA A 225 15.64 6.89 -3.76
N ARG A 226 15.51 6.84 -2.44
CA ARG A 226 14.26 6.47 -1.76
C ARG A 226 13.10 7.38 -2.11
N GLN A 227 13.31 8.69 -2.08
CA GLN A 227 12.30 9.68 -2.45
C GLN A 227 11.84 9.48 -3.89
N GLN A 228 12.78 9.27 -4.81
CA GLN A 228 12.44 9.07 -6.22
C GLN A 228 11.70 7.76 -6.48
N VAL A 229 12.04 6.68 -5.78
CA VAL A 229 11.28 5.42 -5.85
C VAL A 229 9.88 5.60 -5.28
N ALA A 230 9.72 6.27 -4.13
CA ALA A 230 8.40 6.57 -3.57
C ALA A 230 7.52 7.37 -4.55
N LEU A 231 8.09 8.42 -5.16
CA LEU A 231 7.41 9.20 -6.20
C LEU A 231 7.09 8.36 -7.45
N GLY A 232 7.97 7.44 -7.83
CA GLY A 232 7.75 6.48 -8.91
C GLY A 232 6.55 5.57 -8.63
N SER A 233 6.45 5.02 -7.43
CA SER A 233 5.29 4.22 -6.99
C SER A 233 3.99 5.04 -7.02
N MET A 234 4.02 6.29 -6.57
CA MET A 234 2.84 7.19 -6.64
C MET A 234 2.43 7.49 -8.08
N ARG A 235 3.40 7.72 -8.98
CA ARG A 235 3.14 7.91 -10.42
C ARG A 235 2.55 6.66 -11.06
N MET A 236 3.08 5.47 -10.73
CA MET A 236 2.54 4.20 -11.21
C MET A 236 1.07 4.07 -10.83
N LEU A 237 0.70 4.32 -9.56
CA LEU A 237 -0.70 4.23 -9.14
C LEU A 237 -1.61 5.22 -9.88
N ARG A 238 -1.14 6.45 -10.11
CA ARG A 238 -1.86 7.45 -10.91
C ARG A 238 -2.06 6.96 -12.35
N ASN A 239 -0.99 6.48 -12.99
CA ASN A 239 -1.03 5.96 -14.36
C ASN A 239 -2.03 4.82 -14.51
N VAL A 240 -2.02 3.87 -13.56
CA VAL A 240 -2.96 2.74 -13.58
C VAL A 240 -4.38 3.26 -13.54
N VAL A 241 -4.72 4.12 -12.58
CA VAL A 241 -6.09 4.62 -12.41
C VAL A 241 -6.57 5.39 -13.65
N ASP A 242 -5.68 6.12 -14.33
CA ASP A 242 -6.01 6.83 -15.57
C ASP A 242 -6.33 5.88 -16.75
N ARG A 243 -5.85 4.63 -16.71
CA ARG A 243 -6.05 3.62 -17.75
C ARG A 243 -7.09 2.56 -17.41
N LEU A 244 -7.56 2.50 -16.17
CA LEU A 244 -8.61 1.57 -15.77
C LEU A 244 -9.97 1.99 -16.33
N ASP A 245 -10.75 0.99 -16.72
CA ASP A 245 -12.14 1.22 -17.14
C ASP A 245 -12.96 1.79 -15.97
N GLY A 246 -13.94 2.63 -16.29
CA GLY A 246 -14.79 3.28 -15.29
C GLY A 246 -14.13 4.45 -14.54
N LYS A 247 -12.84 4.72 -14.77
CA LYS A 247 -12.06 5.83 -14.17
C LYS A 247 -12.20 5.89 -12.65
N PRO A 248 -11.76 4.83 -11.94
CA PRO A 248 -11.92 4.74 -10.50
C PRO A 248 -11.26 5.91 -9.76
N ARG A 249 -11.73 6.17 -8.54
CA ARG A 249 -11.07 7.06 -7.59
C ARG A 249 -9.84 6.39 -6.99
N LEU A 250 -8.85 7.20 -6.65
CA LEU A 250 -7.64 6.77 -5.95
C LEU A 250 -7.57 7.44 -4.60
N GLY A 251 -7.50 6.63 -3.54
CA GLY A 251 -7.04 7.05 -2.22
C GLY A 251 -5.68 6.45 -1.91
N GLY A 252 -4.98 7.08 -0.98
CA GLY A 252 -3.73 6.56 -0.44
C GLY A 252 -3.66 6.85 1.04
N ILE A 253 -3.09 5.92 1.80
CA ILE A 253 -2.74 6.11 3.21
C ILE A 253 -1.21 6.12 3.27
N PRO A 254 -0.55 7.20 2.80
CA PRO A 254 0.89 7.30 2.93
C PRO A 254 1.22 7.41 4.41
N ARG A 255 2.19 6.61 4.88
CA ARG A 255 2.70 6.76 6.24
C ARG A 255 3.70 7.89 6.28
N ILE A 256 3.15 9.10 6.34
CA ILE A 256 3.92 10.32 6.57
C ILE A 256 4.22 10.37 8.07
N THR A 257 5.26 9.66 8.50
CA THR A 257 5.73 9.82 9.89
C THR A 257 6.15 11.27 10.09
N THR A 258 6.12 11.76 11.34
CA THR A 258 6.70 13.07 11.73
C THR A 258 8.17 13.21 11.30
N TRP A 259 8.81 12.09 10.93
CA TRP A 259 10.19 11.97 10.48
C TRP A 259 10.33 11.66 8.98
N SER A 260 9.26 11.71 8.17
CA SER A 260 9.33 11.38 6.72
C SER A 260 10.34 12.25 5.98
N SER A 261 10.45 13.52 6.37
CA SER A 261 11.48 14.46 5.88
C SER A 261 12.92 14.04 6.23
N LEU A 262 13.13 13.29 7.31
CA LEU A 262 14.44 12.73 7.69
C LEU A 262 14.72 11.37 7.04
N THR A 263 13.70 10.67 6.54
CA THR A 263 13.82 9.37 5.90
C THR A 263 13.75 9.44 4.38
N GLY A 264 13.61 10.64 3.81
CA GLY A 264 13.50 10.83 2.36
C GLY A 264 12.18 10.31 1.78
N GLN A 265 11.09 10.36 2.56
CA GLN A 265 9.73 10.00 2.14
C GLN A 265 8.87 11.25 1.89
#